data_AF-A0A9P5MN68-F1
#
_entry.id   AF-A0A9P5MN68-F1
#
_cell.length_a   1.000
_cell.length_b   1.000
_cell.length_c   1.000
_cell.angle_alpha   90.00
_cell.angle_beta   90.00
_cell.angle_gamma   90.00
#
_symmetry.space_group_name_H-M   'P 1'
#
loop_
_entity.id
_entity.type
_entity.pdbx_description
1 polymer ?
#
loop_
_entity_poly.entity_id
_entity_poly.type
_entity_poly.pdbx_seq_one_letter_code
_entity_poly.pdbx_strand_id
1 'polypeptide(L)' 'HGIRIGSTLEYLLRGMPFDVMKAKGRWAGDSFLLYLRKHAIIIAPYIQAVPAVHETFIRYTMPTPR' A
#
# COMPACT_ATOMS: atom_id res chain seq x y z
N HIS A 1 -10.56 -10.86 -8.75
CA HIS A 1 -10.18 -9.62 -9.46
C HIS A 1 -10.17 -8.51 -8.41
N GLY A 2 -9.02 -7.90 -8.15
CA GLY A 2 -8.82 -6.92 -7.06
C GLY A 2 -8.94 -5.47 -7.54
N ILE A 3 -8.92 -4.54 -6.60
CA ILE A 3 -8.83 -3.09 -6.88
C ILE A 3 -7.54 -2.80 -7.69
N ARG A 4 -7.64 -1.96 -8.73
CA ARG A 4 -6.50 -1.55 -9.58
C ARG A 4 -5.59 -0.54 -8.86
N ILE A 5 -4.34 -0.43 -9.33
CA ILE A 5 -3.29 0.40 -8.67
C ILE A 5 -3.71 1.84 -8.46
N GLY A 6 -4.40 2.45 -9.42
CA GLY A 6 -4.87 3.84 -9.33
C GLY A 6 -5.84 4.06 -8.17
N SER A 7 -6.81 3.15 -7.98
CA SER A 7 -7.78 3.25 -6.88
C SER A 7 -7.13 2.96 -5.52
N THR A 8 -6.24 1.97 -5.42
CA THR A 8 -5.48 1.73 -4.18
C THR A 8 -4.69 2.98 -3.79
N LEU A 9 -3.96 3.56 -4.74
CA LEU A 9 -3.17 4.76 -4.51
C LEU A 9 -4.05 5.95 -4.11
N GLU A 10 -5.16 6.17 -4.80
CA GLU A 10 -6.09 7.26 -4.51
C GLU A 10 -6.61 7.19 -3.06
N TYR A 11 -7.05 6.03 -2.59
CA TYR A 11 -7.54 5.88 -1.23
C TYR A 11 -6.43 6.09 -0.18
N LEU A 12 -5.24 5.54 -0.41
CA LEU A 12 -4.11 5.71 0.51
C LEU A 12 -3.68 7.17 0.62
N LEU A 13 -3.62 7.91 -0.50
CA LEU A 13 -3.26 9.33 -0.51
C LEU A 13 -4.33 10.21 0.16
N ARG A 14 -5.59 9.76 0.20
CA ARG A 14 -6.66 10.40 0.99
C ARG A 14 -6.65 10.01 2.47
N GLY A 15 -5.63 9.30 2.93
CA GLY A 15 -5.46 8.93 4.33
C GLY A 15 -6.19 7.66 4.76
N MET A 16 -6.67 6.84 3.81
CA MET A 16 -7.23 5.53 4.18
C MET A 16 -6.14 4.64 4.81
N PRO A 17 -6.39 4.03 5.98
CA PRO A 17 -5.47 3.07 6.58
C PRO A 17 -5.23 1.85 5.67
N PHE A 18 -4.02 1.28 5.73
CA PHE A 18 -3.62 0.16 4.88
C PHE A 18 -4.41 -1.12 5.15
N ASP A 19 -4.79 -1.38 6.40
CA ASP A 19 -5.66 -2.49 6.80
C ASP A 19 -7.09 -2.33 6.27
N VAL A 20 -7.62 -1.09 6.29
CA VAL A 20 -8.92 -0.78 5.69
C VAL A 20 -8.87 -0.96 4.18
N MET A 21 -7.79 -0.53 3.52
CA MET A 21 -7.59 -0.73 2.08
C MET A 21 -7.45 -2.23 1.74
N LYS A 22 -6.75 -3.00 2.59
CA LYS A 22 -6.65 -4.46 2.48
C LYS A 22 -8.02 -5.14 2.54
N ALA A 23 -8.85 -4.76 3.51
CA ALA A 23 -10.21 -5.27 3.65
C ALA A 23 -11.10 -4.86 2.46
N LYS A 24 -11.04 -3.58 2.07
CA LYS A 24 -11.82 -3.00 0.96
C LYS A 24 -11.53 -3.67 -0.38
N GLY A 25 -10.26 -3.97 -0.65
CA GLY A 25 -9.84 -4.68 -1.86
C GLY A 25 -10.05 -6.20 -1.81
N ARG A 26 -10.58 -6.74 -0.70
CA ARG A 26 -10.78 -8.19 -0.48
C ARG A 26 -9.52 -9.00 -0.73
N TRP A 27 -8.38 -8.47 -0.30
CA TRP A 27 -7.08 -9.12 -0.46
C TRP A 27 -6.95 -10.29 0.53
N ALA A 28 -6.62 -11.47 0.03
CA ALA A 28 -6.43 -12.66 0.87
C ALA A 28 -4.98 -12.75 1.38
N GLY A 29 -4.79 -13.12 2.65
CA GLY A 29 -3.47 -13.35 3.25
C GLY A 29 -2.50 -12.18 3.02
N ASP A 30 -1.32 -12.50 2.47
CA ASP A 30 -0.25 -11.53 2.19
C ASP A 30 -0.31 -10.93 0.78
N SER A 31 -1.37 -11.21 0.01
CA SER A 31 -1.47 -10.73 -1.38
C SER A 31 -1.42 -9.20 -1.49
N PHE A 32 -1.96 -8.48 -0.51
CA PHE A 32 -1.87 -7.01 -0.45
C PHE A 32 -0.44 -6.53 -0.26
N LEU A 33 0.31 -7.18 0.65
CA LEU A 33 1.71 -6.85 0.90
C LEU A 33 2.58 -7.14 -0.34
N LEU A 34 2.39 -8.31 -0.95
CA LEU A 34 3.08 -8.68 -2.18
C LEU A 34 2.77 -7.69 -3.31
N TYR A 35 1.52 -7.25 -3.40
CA TYR A 35 1.09 -6.25 -4.37
C TYR A 35 1.83 -4.91 -4.18
N LEU A 36 1.87 -4.39 -2.94
CA LEU A 36 2.59 -3.15 -2.62
C LEU A 36 4.08 -3.24 -2.98
N ARG A 37 4.74 -4.36 -2.65
CA ARG A 37 6.15 -4.59 -2.99
C ARG A 37 6.38 -4.63 -4.50
N LYS A 38 5.54 -5.35 -5.25
CA LYS A 38 5.63 -5.44 -6.73
C LYS A 38 5.45 -4.10 -7.42
N HIS A 39 4.67 -3.20 -6.82
CA HIS A 39 4.37 -1.89 -7.39
C HIS A 39 5.14 -0.73 -6.75
N ALA A 40 6.08 -1.01 -5.82
CA ALA A 40 6.80 -0.02 -5.03
C ALA A 40 7.44 1.10 -5.89
N ILE A 41 8.07 0.74 -7.00
CA ILE A 41 8.73 1.70 -7.91
C ILE A 41 7.73 2.71 -8.48
N ILE A 42 6.53 2.25 -8.85
CA ILE A 42 5.51 3.10 -9.48
C ILE A 42 4.83 4.01 -8.44
N ILE A 43 4.63 3.50 -7.22
CA ILE A 43 3.96 4.26 -6.15
C ILE A 43 4.89 5.19 -5.38
N ALA A 44 6.21 4.92 -5.38
CA ALA A 44 7.22 5.69 -4.65
C ALA A 44 7.08 7.22 -4.78
N PRO A 45 7.02 7.82 -5.98
CA PRO A 45 6.97 9.28 -6.09
C PRO A 45 5.72 9.89 -5.43
N TYR A 46 4.59 9.18 -5.46
CA TYR A 46 3.34 9.65 -4.86
C TYR A 46 3.32 9.50 -3.34
N ILE A 47 3.84 8.37 -2.86
CA ILE A 47 3.87 8.06 -1.44
C ILE A 47 4.91 8.93 -0.73
N GLN A 48 6.09 9.16 -1.33
CA GLN A 48 7.13 10.03 -0.78
C GLN A 48 6.69 11.49 -0.68
N ALA A 49 5.75 11.94 -1.53
CA ALA A 49 5.16 13.26 -1.45
C ALA A 49 4.21 13.44 -0.24
N VAL A 50 3.81 12.35 0.43
CA VAL A 50 2.91 12.37 1.59
C VAL A 50 3.56 11.65 2.78
N PRO A 51 4.28 12.37 3.67
CA PRO A 51 5.10 11.77 4.73
C PRO A 51 4.37 10.75 5.62
N ALA A 52 3.12 11.05 6.03
CA ALA A 52 2.32 10.16 6.86
C ALA A 52 2.03 8.79 6.19
N VAL A 53 1.83 8.80 4.87
CA VAL A 53 1.59 7.58 4.09
C VAL A 53 2.93 6.87 3.85
N HIS A 54 4.01 7.61 3.63
CA HIS A 54 5.36 7.07 3.43
C HIS A 54 5.85 6.26 4.62
N GLU A 55 5.75 6.79 5.84
CA GLU A 55 6.16 6.06 7.05
C GLU A 55 5.39 4.74 7.21
N THR A 56 4.08 4.78 7.00
CA THR A 56 3.23 3.58 7.07
C THR A 56 3.60 2.58 5.98
N PHE A 57 3.87 3.07 4.76
CA PHE A 57 4.28 2.23 3.64
C PHE A 57 5.59 1.48 3.93
N ILE A 58 6.61 2.17 4.49
CA ILE A 58 7.88 1.56 4.89
C ILE A 58 7.62 0.45 5.92
N ARG A 59 6.82 0.73 6.96
CA ARG A 59 6.48 -0.27 8.00
C ARG A 59 5.81 -1.51 7.44
N TYR A 60 4.93 -1.35 6.46
CA TYR A 60 4.24 -2.47 5.83
C TYR A 60 5.17 -3.27 4.91
N THR A 61 5.98 -2.58 4.09
CA THR A 61 6.69 -3.22 2.98
C THR A 61 8.08 -3.74 3.32
N MET A 62 8.77 -3.14 4.29
CA MET A 62 10.07 -3.65 4.71
C MET A 62 9.93 -5.04 5.33
N PRO A 63 10.78 -6.01 4.98
CA PRO A 63 10.82 -7.27 5.68
C PRO A 63 11.21 -7.00 7.14
N THR A 64 10.46 -7.57 8.09
CA THR A 64 10.93 -7.67 9.47
C THR A 64 12.28 -8.39 9.46
N PRO A 65 13.32 -7.86 10.14
CA PRO A 65 14.55 -8.63 10.33
C PRO A 65 14.17 -9.99 10.93
N ARG A 66 14.61 -11.06 10.28
CA ARG A 66 14.48 -12.43 10.83
C ARG A 66 15.32 -12.57 12.09
#